data_AF-A0A1F8MG54-F1
#
_entry.id   AF-A0A1F8MG54-F1
#
_cell.length_a   1.000
_cell.length_b   1.000
_cell.length_c   1.000
_cell.angle_alpha   90.00
_cell.angle_beta   90.00
_cell.angle_gamma   90.00
#
_symmetry.space_group_name_H-M   'P 1'
#
loop_
_entity.id
_entity.type
_entity.pdbx_description
1 polymer ?
#
loop_
_entity_poly.entity_id
_entity_poly.type
_entity_poly.pdbx_seq_one_letter_code
_entity_poly.pdbx_strand_id
1 'polypeptide(L)'
;MGIFLIVITFIVGSAGCGPISIEIRDWHDLDAVRDNMRGSYILMNDLDSTTAGYEELASAAANEGKGWQPVGGIAVNDGFVGSFDGQGYEIHDLFINRPDESYVGLFGLVEAGGTIENVGIVNGNVIGYDSVGGLVGKNEGTVRSSYACGNVTGDLGVGSLVGVNGGTVANSYSSGRVIGRDDIGGLVGENEGTVSNSYSVGTVSGNDFIGNLVGVNGGTVSNSYTSGSVNGSDFVGGLVGRNEGTVSKCYSMGSVAGNEYAGGLVGQNLYGVVSNSVWDTQTSGQATSDGGIGKTTAEMMDIDTFTGATWDIVAISNSGDRNTGYVWNIVDDVAYPFLSWQPV
;
A
#
# COMPACT_ATOMS: atom_id res chain seq x y z
N MET A 1 -19.67 9.05 -38.67
CA MET A 1 -18.86 7.94 -39.22
C MET A 1 -17.53 8.51 -39.65
N GLY A 2 -16.66 8.78 -38.67
CA GLY A 2 -15.30 9.29 -38.89
C GLY A 2 -14.33 8.17 -38.56
N ILE A 3 -13.60 7.69 -39.56
CA ILE A 3 -12.58 6.66 -39.42
C ILE A 3 -11.35 7.35 -38.82
N PHE A 4 -10.99 7.00 -37.59
CA PHE A 4 -9.67 7.33 -37.04
C PHE A 4 -8.65 6.35 -37.61
N LEU A 5 -7.68 6.90 -38.35
CA LEU A 5 -6.61 6.17 -39.00
C LEU A 5 -5.44 6.08 -38.02
N ILE A 6 -5.23 4.91 -37.39
CA ILE A 6 -4.03 4.66 -36.61
C ILE A 6 -2.87 4.39 -37.59
N VAL A 7 -1.89 5.28 -37.62
CA VAL A 7 -0.65 5.11 -38.39
C VAL A 7 0.34 4.31 -37.55
N ILE A 8 0.45 3.00 -37.81
CA ILE A 8 1.52 2.17 -37.25
C ILE A 8 2.73 2.29 -38.18
N THR A 9 3.77 2.99 -37.72
CA THR A 9 5.05 3.06 -38.45
C THR A 9 5.92 1.89 -37.98
N PHE A 10 6.08 0.86 -38.81
CA PHE A 10 7.06 -0.20 -38.58
C PHE A 10 8.47 0.30 -38.93
N ILE A 11 9.34 0.47 -37.94
CA ILE A 11 10.78 0.55 -38.15
C ILE A 11 11.38 -0.80 -37.78
N VAL A 12 11.88 -1.53 -38.78
CA VAL A 12 12.66 -2.76 -38.59
C VAL A 12 14.12 -2.36 -38.40
N GLY A 13 14.63 -2.51 -37.17
CA GLY A 13 16.04 -2.34 -36.82
C GLY A 13 16.35 -3.13 -35.56
N SER A 14 17.02 -4.27 -35.73
CA SER A 14 17.34 -5.22 -34.67
C SER A 14 18.40 -4.70 -33.69
N ALA A 15 18.00 -4.51 -32.44
CA ALA A 15 18.80 -4.71 -31.23
C ALA A 15 17.82 -4.96 -30.07
N GLY A 16 18.11 -5.94 -29.20
CA GLY A 16 17.14 -6.58 -28.30
C GLY A 16 16.25 -5.59 -27.56
N CYS A 17 14.95 -5.69 -27.80
CA CYS A 17 13.96 -4.88 -27.10
C CYS A 17 12.98 -5.85 -26.45
N GLY A 18 12.72 -5.67 -25.16
CA GLY A 18 11.54 -6.23 -24.52
C GLY A 18 10.26 -5.77 -25.25
N PRO A 19 9.08 -6.18 -24.76
CA PRO A 19 7.82 -5.67 -25.31
C PRO A 19 7.87 -4.14 -25.40
N ILE A 20 7.38 -3.58 -26.52
CA ILE A 20 7.29 -2.13 -26.71
C ILE A 20 6.36 -1.58 -25.65
N SER A 21 6.86 -0.70 -24.78
CA SER A 21 6.05 -0.01 -23.78
C SER A 21 5.23 1.11 -24.42
N ILE A 22 3.99 1.23 -23.99
CA ILE A 22 3.03 2.28 -24.36
C ILE A 22 3.22 3.42 -23.38
N GLU A 23 3.49 4.62 -23.89
CA GLU A 23 3.68 5.81 -23.08
C GLU A 23 2.34 6.36 -22.60
N ILE A 24 2.27 6.76 -21.34
CA ILE A 24 1.14 7.47 -20.75
C ILE A 24 1.59 8.90 -20.43
N ARG A 25 0.97 9.88 -21.09
CA ARG A 25 1.30 11.30 -20.98
C ARG A 25 0.14 12.12 -20.41
N ASP A 26 -1.07 11.63 -20.58
CA ASP A 26 -2.27 12.28 -20.06
C ASP A 26 -3.32 11.28 -19.52
N TRP A 27 -4.45 11.81 -19.03
CA TRP A 27 -5.51 10.98 -18.46
C TRP A 27 -6.23 10.13 -19.51
N HIS A 28 -6.26 10.55 -20.78
CA HIS A 28 -6.84 9.77 -21.87
C HIS A 28 -5.96 8.55 -22.20
N ASP A 29 -4.64 8.71 -22.20
CA ASP A 29 -3.71 7.59 -22.33
C ASP A 29 -3.87 6.57 -21.19
N LEU A 30 -4.03 7.07 -19.95
CA LEU A 30 -4.25 6.21 -18.79
C LEU A 30 -5.60 5.49 -18.85
N ASP A 31 -6.65 6.17 -19.32
CA ASP A 31 -7.97 5.57 -19.52
C ASP A 31 -7.93 4.44 -20.55
N ALA A 32 -7.18 4.63 -21.65
CA ALA A 32 -7.00 3.64 -22.71
C ALA A 32 -6.32 2.33 -22.25
N VAL A 33 -5.70 2.29 -21.06
CA VAL A 33 -5.19 1.04 -20.46
C VAL A 33 -6.31 0.00 -20.31
N ARG A 34 -7.55 0.44 -20.06
CA ARG A 34 -8.73 -0.43 -19.97
C ARG A 34 -9.00 -1.22 -21.24
N ASP A 35 -8.66 -0.67 -22.40
CA ASP A 35 -8.89 -1.31 -23.69
C ASP A 35 -7.86 -2.41 -23.99
N ASN A 36 -6.72 -2.40 -23.29
CA ASN A 36 -5.69 -3.43 -23.44
C ASN A 36 -4.97 -3.71 -22.11
N MET A 37 -5.64 -4.43 -21.21
CA MET A 37 -5.13 -4.79 -19.89
C MET A 37 -3.95 -5.79 -19.87
N ARG A 38 -3.40 -6.14 -21.04
CA ARG A 38 -2.22 -7.01 -21.22
C ARG A 38 -0.98 -6.27 -21.72
N GLY A 39 -1.11 -4.95 -21.96
CA GLY A 39 -0.03 -4.11 -22.46
C GLY A 39 1.09 -3.89 -21.44
N SER A 40 2.17 -3.28 -21.90
CA SER A 40 3.24 -2.75 -21.06
C SER A 40 3.17 -1.23 -21.13
N TYR A 41 3.08 -0.56 -19.99
CA TYR A 41 2.81 0.87 -19.88
C TYR A 41 3.86 1.56 -19.04
N ILE A 42 4.26 2.77 -19.46
CA ILE A 42 5.18 3.63 -18.70
C ILE A 42 4.61 5.04 -18.57
N LEU A 43 4.62 5.61 -17.35
CA LEU A 43 4.32 7.03 -17.19
C LEU A 43 5.48 7.87 -17.68
N MET A 44 5.18 8.97 -18.38
CA MET A 44 6.19 9.88 -18.91
C MET A 44 6.28 11.21 -18.16
N ASN A 45 5.33 11.47 -17.28
CA ASN A 45 5.21 12.66 -16.45
C ASN A 45 4.20 12.40 -15.33
N ASP A 46 4.17 13.31 -14.35
CA ASP A 46 3.10 13.35 -13.36
C ASP A 46 1.76 13.61 -14.06
N LEU A 47 0.69 13.01 -13.54
CA LEU A 47 -0.68 13.27 -13.96
C LEU A 47 -1.39 14.04 -12.87
N ASP A 48 -1.86 15.25 -13.15
CA ASP A 48 -2.53 16.10 -12.17
C ASP A 48 -3.77 16.77 -12.76
N SER A 49 -4.35 17.72 -12.02
CA SER A 49 -5.54 18.48 -12.42
C SER A 49 -5.34 19.41 -13.63
N THR A 50 -4.09 19.64 -14.04
CA THR A 50 -3.72 20.43 -15.23
C THR A 50 -3.43 19.56 -16.46
N THR A 51 -3.18 18.26 -16.26
CA THR A 51 -2.98 17.31 -17.33
C THR A 51 -4.26 17.08 -18.14
N ALA A 52 -4.13 16.94 -19.47
CA ALA A 52 -5.28 16.77 -20.35
C ALA A 52 -6.15 15.57 -19.93
N GLY A 53 -7.47 15.73 -20.02
CA GLY A 53 -8.46 14.70 -19.67
C GLY A 53 -8.88 14.64 -18.20
N TYR A 54 -8.22 15.36 -17.28
CA TYR A 54 -8.53 15.29 -15.84
C TYR A 54 -10.01 15.52 -15.52
N GLU A 55 -10.59 16.63 -15.98
CA GLU A 55 -11.99 16.99 -15.68
C GLU A 55 -13.02 16.00 -16.26
N GLU A 56 -12.65 15.30 -17.34
CA GLU A 56 -13.51 14.32 -17.98
C GLU A 56 -13.45 12.95 -17.29
N LEU A 57 -12.28 12.59 -16.75
CA LEU A 57 -11.98 11.21 -16.37
C LEU A 57 -11.71 11.01 -14.88
N ALA A 58 -11.15 11.99 -14.17
CA ALA A 58 -10.58 11.80 -12.84
C ALA A 58 -11.00 12.84 -11.79
N SER A 59 -11.77 13.87 -12.17
CA SER A 59 -12.32 14.87 -11.25
C SER A 59 -13.69 14.49 -10.69
N ALA A 60 -14.18 15.27 -9.72
CA ALA A 60 -15.51 15.10 -9.16
C ALA A 60 -16.66 15.42 -10.14
N ALA A 61 -16.38 15.97 -11.33
CA ALA A 61 -17.37 16.15 -12.39
C ALA A 61 -17.49 14.93 -13.33
N ALA A 62 -16.47 14.07 -13.36
CA ALA A 62 -16.41 12.90 -14.23
C ALA A 62 -17.43 11.83 -13.82
N ASN A 63 -17.91 11.07 -14.81
CA ASN A 63 -18.81 9.92 -14.62
C ASN A 63 -19.99 10.19 -13.68
N GLU A 64 -20.73 11.28 -13.92
CA GLU A 64 -21.90 11.67 -13.12
C GLU A 64 -21.57 11.86 -11.62
N GLY A 65 -20.35 12.30 -11.31
CA GLY A 65 -19.87 12.50 -9.94
C GLY A 65 -19.20 11.28 -9.31
N LYS A 66 -19.03 10.18 -10.07
CA LYS A 66 -18.29 9.00 -9.61
C LYS A 66 -16.77 9.12 -9.77
N GLY A 67 -16.29 10.08 -10.57
CA GLY A 67 -14.85 10.22 -10.82
C GLY A 67 -14.30 9.09 -11.68
N TRP A 68 -13.04 8.74 -11.43
CA TRP A 68 -12.32 7.70 -12.15
C TRP A 68 -13.06 6.36 -12.14
N GLN A 69 -13.11 5.71 -13.31
CA GLN A 69 -13.53 4.32 -13.44
C GLN A 69 -12.29 3.44 -13.21
N PRO A 70 -12.28 2.50 -12.25
CA PRO A 70 -11.14 1.62 -12.04
C PRO A 70 -10.72 0.86 -13.30
N VAL A 71 -9.41 0.63 -13.48
CA VAL A 71 -8.89 -0.29 -14.51
C VAL A 71 -9.10 -1.73 -14.04
N GLY A 72 -9.95 -2.47 -14.74
CA GLY A 72 -10.35 -3.83 -14.35
C GLY A 72 -11.26 -3.88 -13.12
N GLY A 73 -11.77 -5.07 -12.80
CA GLY A 73 -12.61 -5.36 -11.63
C GLY A 73 -14.11 -5.10 -11.83
N ILE A 74 -14.56 -4.83 -13.07
CA ILE A 74 -15.98 -4.58 -13.38
C ILE A 74 -16.71 -5.88 -13.71
N ALA A 75 -16.02 -6.85 -14.33
CA ALA A 75 -16.56 -8.16 -14.69
C ALA A 75 -15.69 -9.32 -14.15
N VAL A 76 -16.20 -10.54 -14.27
CA VAL A 76 -15.46 -11.75 -13.87
C VAL A 76 -14.26 -11.96 -14.81
N ASN A 77 -13.06 -12.19 -14.27
CA ASN A 77 -11.80 -12.33 -15.00
C ASN A 77 -11.45 -11.10 -15.87
N ASP A 78 -11.78 -9.92 -15.37
CA ASP A 78 -11.54 -8.62 -16.01
C ASP A 78 -10.44 -7.87 -15.26
N GLY A 79 -9.25 -8.46 -15.18
CA GLY A 79 -8.13 -7.90 -14.43
C GLY A 79 -6.99 -7.41 -15.30
N PHE A 80 -6.20 -6.50 -14.72
CA PHE A 80 -4.93 -6.08 -15.29
C PHE A 80 -3.89 -7.20 -15.15
N VAL A 81 -3.41 -7.72 -16.28
CA VAL A 81 -2.34 -8.76 -16.36
C VAL A 81 -1.06 -8.20 -16.99
N GLY A 82 -1.08 -6.94 -17.41
CA GLY A 82 0.02 -6.24 -18.05
C GLY A 82 1.08 -5.74 -17.07
N SER A 83 1.96 -4.86 -17.54
CA SER A 83 2.92 -4.15 -16.70
C SER A 83 2.64 -2.65 -16.70
N PHE A 84 2.65 -2.00 -15.54
CA PHE A 84 2.55 -0.56 -15.38
C PHE A 84 3.74 -0.08 -14.54
N ASP A 85 4.64 0.67 -15.14
CA ASP A 85 5.79 1.26 -14.47
C ASP A 85 5.65 2.79 -14.45
N GLY A 86 5.45 3.35 -13.26
CA GLY A 86 5.32 4.79 -13.07
C GLY A 86 6.64 5.54 -13.24
N GLN A 87 7.79 4.86 -13.32
CA GLN A 87 9.12 5.46 -13.43
C GLN A 87 9.45 6.49 -12.33
N GLY A 88 8.75 6.44 -11.20
CA GLY A 88 8.85 7.40 -10.10
C GLY A 88 7.95 8.63 -10.23
N TYR A 89 7.14 8.74 -11.28
CA TYR A 89 6.13 9.78 -11.43
C TYR A 89 4.89 9.52 -10.55
N GLU A 90 4.15 10.59 -10.31
CA GLU A 90 3.01 10.65 -9.40
C GLU A 90 1.70 10.88 -10.14
N ILE A 91 0.62 10.36 -9.57
CA ILE A 91 -0.76 10.64 -9.97
C ILE A 91 -1.41 11.43 -8.85
N HIS A 92 -1.73 12.69 -9.14
CA HIS A 92 -2.29 13.64 -8.19
C HIS A 92 -3.81 13.75 -8.33
N ASP A 93 -4.45 14.08 -7.21
CA ASP A 93 -5.85 14.52 -7.15
C ASP A 93 -6.85 13.51 -7.75
N LEU A 94 -6.50 12.22 -7.75
CA LEU A 94 -7.35 11.13 -8.21
C LEU A 94 -8.65 11.11 -7.38
N PHE A 95 -9.79 11.36 -8.01
CA PHE A 95 -11.09 11.30 -7.35
C PHE A 95 -11.87 10.05 -7.79
N ILE A 96 -12.31 9.25 -6.82
CA ILE A 96 -13.23 8.11 -7.01
C ILE A 96 -14.31 8.17 -5.94
N ASN A 97 -15.58 8.18 -6.34
CA ASN A 97 -16.72 8.19 -5.43
C ASN A 97 -17.76 7.15 -5.83
N ARG A 98 -17.53 5.91 -5.39
CA ARG A 98 -18.29 4.71 -5.77
C ARG A 98 -18.69 3.91 -4.53
N PRO A 99 -19.45 4.51 -3.58
CA PRO A 99 -19.68 3.96 -2.24
C PRO A 99 -20.43 2.62 -2.22
N ASP A 100 -21.04 2.23 -3.34
CA ASP A 100 -21.81 0.98 -3.49
C ASP A 100 -21.09 -0.06 -4.37
N GLU A 101 -19.84 0.20 -4.79
CA GLU A 101 -19.07 -0.67 -5.70
C GLU A 101 -17.87 -1.29 -4.98
N SER A 102 -17.54 -2.54 -5.33
CA SER A 102 -16.33 -3.24 -4.86
C SER A 102 -15.18 -3.08 -5.85
N TYR A 103 -13.95 -3.46 -5.44
CA TYR A 103 -12.75 -3.40 -6.27
C TYR A 103 -12.45 -1.97 -6.73
N VAL A 104 -12.33 -1.07 -5.76
CA VAL A 104 -12.20 0.36 -6.02
C VAL A 104 -10.76 0.81 -5.78
N GLY A 105 -10.17 1.40 -6.82
CA GLY A 105 -8.84 2.02 -6.82
C GLY A 105 -8.50 2.54 -8.22
N LEU A 106 -7.27 3.03 -8.43
CA LEU A 106 -6.82 3.34 -9.80
C LEU A 106 -6.97 2.10 -10.69
N PHE A 107 -6.51 0.96 -10.17
CA PHE A 107 -6.79 -0.38 -10.68
C PHE A 107 -7.79 -1.07 -9.76
N GLY A 108 -8.86 -1.62 -10.32
CA GLY A 108 -9.83 -2.37 -9.52
C GLY A 108 -9.31 -3.77 -9.19
N LEU A 109 -8.79 -4.47 -10.19
CA LEU A 109 -8.23 -5.82 -10.05
C LEU A 109 -6.92 -5.94 -10.83
N VAL A 110 -5.86 -6.35 -10.14
CA VAL A 110 -4.61 -6.81 -10.75
C VAL A 110 -4.58 -8.33 -10.65
N GLU A 111 -4.52 -9.01 -11.77
CA GLU A 111 -4.50 -10.48 -11.81
C GLU A 111 -3.08 -11.03 -11.67
N ALA A 112 -2.99 -12.35 -11.43
CA ALA A 112 -1.71 -13.03 -11.37
C ALA A 112 -0.89 -12.82 -12.66
N GLY A 113 0.33 -12.33 -12.51
CA GLY A 113 1.21 -11.93 -13.62
C GLY A 113 1.17 -10.44 -13.96
N GLY A 114 0.17 -9.70 -13.49
CA GLY A 114 0.13 -8.25 -13.56
C GLY A 114 1.14 -7.60 -12.61
N THR A 115 1.76 -6.51 -13.05
CA THR A 115 2.75 -5.76 -12.24
C THR A 115 2.47 -4.27 -12.26
N ILE A 116 2.39 -3.65 -11.09
CA ILE A 116 2.36 -2.21 -10.90
C ILE A 116 3.57 -1.80 -10.07
N GLU A 117 4.36 -0.86 -10.57
CA GLU A 117 5.56 -0.42 -9.87
C GLU A 117 5.89 1.05 -10.05
N ASN A 118 6.69 1.59 -9.11
CA ASN A 118 7.29 2.92 -9.17
C ASN A 118 6.28 4.06 -9.39
N VAL A 119 5.10 3.99 -8.76
CA VAL A 119 4.05 5.01 -8.88
C VAL A 119 3.52 5.44 -7.52
N GLY A 120 3.30 6.76 -7.38
CA GLY A 120 2.69 7.36 -6.20
C GLY A 120 1.27 7.87 -6.48
N ILE A 121 0.34 7.64 -5.56
CA ILE A 121 -0.96 8.35 -5.54
C ILE A 121 -0.87 9.47 -4.49
N VAL A 122 -0.98 10.73 -4.92
CA VAL A 122 -0.86 11.91 -4.06
C VAL A 122 -2.16 12.69 -4.06
N ASN A 123 -2.61 13.13 -2.87
CA ASN A 123 -3.87 13.87 -2.71
C ASN A 123 -5.12 13.18 -3.28
N GLY A 124 -5.09 11.86 -3.46
CA GLY A 124 -6.26 11.10 -3.91
C GLY A 124 -7.39 11.11 -2.89
N ASN A 125 -8.63 10.97 -3.37
CA ASN A 125 -9.82 10.75 -2.56
C ASN A 125 -10.62 9.59 -3.15
N VAL A 126 -10.54 8.43 -2.49
CA VAL A 126 -11.14 7.18 -2.96
C VAL A 126 -12.21 6.72 -1.98
N ILE A 127 -13.43 6.57 -2.48
CA ILE A 127 -14.58 6.07 -1.73
C ILE A 127 -15.13 4.84 -2.46
N GLY A 128 -15.20 3.70 -1.77
CA GLY A 128 -15.73 2.44 -2.27
C GLY A 128 -16.58 1.70 -1.22
N TYR A 129 -16.99 0.47 -1.53
CA TYR A 129 -17.67 -0.42 -0.58
C TYR A 129 -16.71 -1.49 -0.02
N ASP A 130 -16.28 -2.43 -0.85
CA ASP A 130 -15.45 -3.58 -0.46
C ASP A 130 -14.20 -3.67 -1.34
N SER A 131 -13.07 -4.08 -0.77
CA SER A 131 -11.78 -4.17 -1.45
C SER A 131 -11.39 -2.81 -2.05
N VAL A 132 -11.13 -1.85 -1.16
CA VAL A 132 -10.88 -0.46 -1.52
C VAL A 132 -9.43 -0.09 -1.24
N GLY A 133 -8.72 0.33 -2.29
CA GLY A 133 -7.34 0.80 -2.21
C GLY A 133 -7.13 2.08 -3.02
N GLY A 134 -6.21 2.94 -2.59
CA GLY A 134 -5.86 4.14 -3.36
C GLY A 134 -5.28 3.78 -4.74
N LEU A 135 -4.39 2.78 -4.78
CA LEU A 135 -3.78 2.29 -6.01
C LEU A 135 -4.50 1.05 -6.56
N VAL A 136 -4.77 0.05 -5.72
CA VAL A 136 -5.38 -1.23 -6.16
C VAL A 136 -6.52 -1.65 -5.25
N GLY A 137 -7.70 -1.95 -5.80
CA GLY A 137 -8.79 -2.56 -5.05
C GLY A 137 -8.41 -3.97 -4.56
N LYS A 138 -8.16 -4.88 -5.50
CA LYS A 138 -7.67 -6.24 -5.24
C LYS A 138 -6.42 -6.59 -6.06
N ASN A 139 -5.39 -7.10 -5.39
CA ASN A 139 -4.13 -7.51 -5.99
C ASN A 139 -3.89 -9.02 -5.87
N GLU A 140 -3.84 -9.72 -7.00
CA GLU A 140 -3.34 -11.10 -7.17
C GLU A 140 -1.96 -11.12 -7.88
N GLY A 141 -1.47 -9.94 -8.30
CA GLY A 141 -0.21 -9.75 -9.00
C GLY A 141 0.89 -9.19 -8.09
N THR A 142 1.68 -8.25 -8.60
CA THR A 142 2.75 -7.57 -7.84
C THR A 142 2.54 -6.06 -7.83
N VAL A 143 2.54 -5.48 -6.63
CA VAL A 143 2.67 -4.04 -6.39
C VAL A 143 4.01 -3.82 -5.69
N ARG A 144 4.91 -3.00 -6.26
CA ARG A 144 6.21 -2.73 -5.63
C ARG A 144 6.73 -1.34 -5.83
N SER A 145 7.52 -0.83 -4.89
CA SER A 145 8.13 0.51 -5.00
C SER A 145 7.08 1.60 -5.22
N SER A 146 5.88 1.42 -4.67
CA SER A 146 4.72 2.28 -4.92
C SER A 146 4.15 2.78 -3.61
N TYR A 147 3.39 3.87 -3.67
CA TYR A 147 2.87 4.47 -2.45
C TYR A 147 1.55 5.22 -2.64
N ALA A 148 0.84 5.45 -1.53
CA ALA A 148 -0.40 6.21 -1.52
C ALA A 148 -0.50 7.15 -0.32
N CYS A 149 -0.82 8.41 -0.59
CA CYS A 149 -0.89 9.50 0.38
C CYS A 149 -2.28 10.18 0.42
N GLY A 150 -3.29 9.57 -0.19
CA GLY A 150 -4.67 10.08 -0.27
C GLY A 150 -5.61 9.58 0.83
N ASN A 151 -6.81 10.15 0.90
CA ASN A 151 -7.88 9.64 1.77
C ASN A 151 -8.55 8.43 1.11
N VAL A 152 -8.73 7.35 1.88
CA VAL A 152 -9.48 6.16 1.44
C VAL A 152 -10.61 5.87 2.43
N THR A 153 -11.83 5.72 1.91
CA THR A 153 -13.01 5.35 2.69
C THR A 153 -13.69 4.13 2.09
N GLY A 154 -14.00 3.12 2.90
CA GLY A 154 -14.74 1.93 2.49
C GLY A 154 -15.53 1.31 3.63
N ASP A 155 -16.06 0.11 3.43
CA ASP A 155 -16.74 -0.69 4.46
C ASP A 155 -15.87 -1.89 4.90
N LEU A 156 -15.42 -2.70 3.94
CA LEU A 156 -14.67 -3.94 4.19
C LEU A 156 -13.38 -3.99 3.35
N GLY A 157 -12.29 -4.49 3.93
CA GLY A 157 -11.04 -4.71 3.19
C GLY A 157 -10.48 -3.41 2.62
N VAL A 158 -10.18 -2.46 3.51
CA VAL A 158 -9.79 -1.09 3.13
C VAL A 158 -8.32 -0.86 3.47
N GLY A 159 -7.52 -0.50 2.46
CA GLY A 159 -6.13 -0.10 2.62
C GLY A 159 -5.82 1.20 1.90
N SER A 160 -4.84 1.98 2.37
CA SER A 160 -4.49 3.20 1.62
C SER A 160 -3.87 2.86 0.25
N LEU A 161 -3.10 1.76 0.15
CA LEU A 161 -2.45 1.35 -1.10
C LEU A 161 -3.25 0.25 -1.79
N VAL A 162 -3.54 -0.84 -1.07
CA VAL A 162 -4.24 -2.02 -1.59
C VAL A 162 -5.41 -2.38 -0.68
N GLY A 163 -6.61 -2.64 -1.21
CA GLY A 163 -7.72 -3.15 -0.41
C GLY A 163 -7.46 -4.58 0.07
N VAL A 164 -7.42 -5.52 -0.87
CA VAL A 164 -7.16 -6.95 -0.62
C VAL A 164 -5.93 -7.42 -1.40
N ASN A 165 -5.01 -8.11 -0.73
CA ASN A 165 -3.78 -8.64 -1.33
C ASN A 165 -3.72 -10.17 -1.24
N GLY A 166 -3.92 -10.85 -2.37
CA GLY A 166 -3.53 -12.26 -2.58
C GLY A 166 -2.14 -12.43 -3.21
N GLY A 167 -1.59 -11.34 -3.78
CA GLY A 167 -0.29 -11.30 -4.44
C GLY A 167 0.85 -10.77 -3.56
N THR A 168 1.73 -9.95 -4.15
CA THR A 168 2.86 -9.32 -3.46
C THR A 168 2.70 -7.81 -3.36
N VAL A 169 2.91 -7.26 -2.16
CA VAL A 169 3.17 -5.84 -1.90
C VAL A 169 4.57 -5.72 -1.30
N ALA A 170 5.47 -5.00 -1.97
CA ALA A 170 6.88 -4.90 -1.54
C ALA A 170 7.46 -3.49 -1.67
N ASN A 171 8.37 -3.10 -0.78
CA ASN A 171 9.06 -1.80 -0.85
C ASN A 171 8.09 -0.63 -1.01
N SER A 172 6.96 -0.67 -0.31
CA SER A 172 5.83 0.23 -0.55
C SER A 172 5.43 0.92 0.73
N TYR A 173 4.78 2.09 0.62
CA TYR A 173 4.35 2.80 1.81
C TYR A 173 3.04 3.56 1.65
N SER A 174 2.48 3.97 2.77
CA SER A 174 1.33 4.87 2.80
C SER A 174 1.41 5.90 3.91
N SER A 175 0.78 7.05 3.66
CA SER A 175 0.62 8.12 4.65
C SER A 175 -0.80 8.69 4.73
N GLY A 176 -1.69 8.14 3.90
CA GLY A 176 -3.09 8.56 3.79
C GLY A 176 -3.93 8.27 5.04
N ARG A 177 -5.08 8.95 5.15
CA ARG A 177 -6.10 8.63 6.16
C ARG A 177 -7.01 7.53 5.62
N VAL A 178 -7.16 6.46 6.37
CA VAL A 178 -8.02 5.32 6.03
C VAL A 178 -9.19 5.23 7.01
N ILE A 179 -10.41 5.17 6.48
CA ILE A 179 -11.65 5.01 7.25
C ILE A 179 -12.41 3.82 6.69
N GLY A 180 -12.84 2.90 7.55
CA GLY A 180 -13.86 1.94 7.15
C GLY A 180 -14.57 1.30 8.32
N ARG A 181 -15.19 0.13 8.11
CA ARG A 181 -15.92 -0.59 9.15
C ARG A 181 -15.07 -1.76 9.67
N ASP A 182 -14.73 -2.72 8.82
CA ASP A 182 -13.98 -3.92 9.21
C ASP A 182 -12.78 -4.18 8.27
N ASP A 183 -11.76 -4.86 8.77
CA ASP A 183 -10.57 -5.30 8.02
C ASP A 183 -9.82 -4.10 7.41
N ILE A 184 -9.43 -3.18 8.29
CA ILE A 184 -8.87 -1.88 7.90
C ILE A 184 -7.36 -1.85 8.17
N GLY A 185 -6.58 -1.65 7.11
CA GLY A 185 -5.15 -1.45 7.18
C GLY A 185 -4.73 -0.07 6.71
N GLY A 186 -3.66 0.49 7.27
CA GLY A 186 -3.10 1.72 6.71
C GLY A 186 -2.42 1.51 5.37
N LEU A 187 -1.87 0.31 5.10
CA LEU A 187 -1.30 -0.05 3.80
C LEU A 187 -2.20 -1.01 3.02
N VAL A 188 -2.58 -2.13 3.66
CA VAL A 188 -3.37 -3.23 3.07
C VAL A 188 -4.54 -3.60 3.97
N GLY A 189 -5.77 -3.63 3.48
CA GLY A 189 -6.92 -4.07 4.30
C GLY A 189 -6.82 -5.52 4.74
N GLU A 190 -6.84 -6.44 3.78
CA GLU A 190 -6.70 -7.89 3.99
C GLU A 190 -5.51 -8.44 3.22
N ASN A 191 -4.69 -9.27 3.86
CA ASN A 191 -3.52 -9.90 3.26
C ASN A 191 -3.57 -11.43 3.36
N GLU A 192 -3.76 -12.09 2.23
CA GLU A 192 -3.57 -13.54 2.01
C GLU A 192 -2.22 -13.85 1.32
N GLY A 193 -1.60 -12.82 0.74
CA GLY A 193 -0.31 -12.90 0.05
C GLY A 193 0.88 -12.48 0.92
N THR A 194 1.80 -11.71 0.32
CA THR A 194 3.00 -11.20 1.00
C THR A 194 3.01 -9.67 1.05
N VAL A 195 3.19 -9.12 2.25
CA VAL A 195 3.59 -7.73 2.49
C VAL A 195 5.01 -7.72 3.05
N SER A 196 5.94 -7.05 2.36
CA SER A 196 7.35 -7.05 2.78
C SER A 196 8.02 -5.70 2.61
N ASN A 197 9.01 -5.41 3.47
CA ASN A 197 9.82 -4.20 3.38
C ASN A 197 8.94 -2.96 3.20
N SER A 198 7.88 -2.80 3.98
CA SER A 198 6.85 -1.78 3.73
C SER A 198 6.48 -1.04 5.01
N TYR A 199 5.89 0.14 4.89
CA TYR A 199 5.51 0.91 6.07
C TYR A 199 4.27 1.75 5.90
N SER A 200 3.63 2.08 7.02
CA SER A 200 2.49 3.00 7.05
C SER A 200 2.68 4.02 8.16
N VAL A 201 2.44 5.28 7.83
CA VAL A 201 2.52 6.41 8.77
C VAL A 201 1.18 7.14 8.91
N GLY A 202 0.15 6.67 8.19
CA GLY A 202 -1.16 7.30 8.12
C GLY A 202 -2.05 7.02 9.34
N THR A 203 -3.16 7.76 9.44
CA THR A 203 -4.17 7.53 10.46
C THR A 203 -5.21 6.53 9.99
N VAL A 204 -5.49 5.51 10.79
CA VAL A 204 -6.46 4.45 10.48
C VAL A 204 -7.60 4.48 11.48
N SER A 205 -8.84 4.42 11.00
CA SER A 205 -10.03 4.36 11.85
C SER A 205 -11.04 3.33 11.35
N GLY A 206 -11.56 2.51 12.26
CA GLY A 206 -12.57 1.49 11.94
C GLY A 206 -13.32 0.98 13.16
N ASN A 207 -14.06 -0.10 13.00
CA ASN A 207 -14.76 -0.79 14.08
C ASN A 207 -13.98 -2.04 14.53
N ASP A 208 -13.84 -3.04 13.66
CA ASP A 208 -13.21 -4.33 14.00
C ASP A 208 -12.02 -4.65 13.09
N PHE A 209 -11.02 -5.37 13.63
CA PHE A 209 -9.82 -5.84 12.91
C PHE A 209 -9.03 -4.72 12.23
N ILE A 210 -8.55 -3.77 13.03
CA ILE A 210 -7.82 -2.61 12.53
C ILE A 210 -6.32 -2.75 12.83
N GLY A 211 -5.49 -2.62 11.79
CA GLY A 211 -4.04 -2.51 11.94
C GLY A 211 -3.49 -1.28 11.22
N ASN A 212 -2.42 -0.67 11.72
CA ASN A 212 -1.83 0.47 10.99
C ASN A 212 -1.14 0.03 9.68
N LEU A 213 -0.69 -1.22 9.57
CA LEU A 213 -0.16 -1.77 8.32
C LEU A 213 -1.21 -2.63 7.62
N VAL A 214 -1.70 -3.65 8.32
CA VAL A 214 -2.63 -4.66 7.79
C VAL A 214 -3.82 -4.85 8.72
N GLY A 215 -5.06 -4.83 8.20
CA GLY A 215 -6.25 -5.14 9.01
C GLY A 215 -6.27 -6.61 9.42
N VAL A 216 -6.39 -7.49 8.43
CA VAL A 216 -6.35 -8.96 8.61
C VAL A 216 -5.19 -9.56 7.84
N ASN A 217 -4.41 -10.43 8.49
CA ASN A 217 -3.31 -11.14 7.87
C ASN A 217 -3.49 -12.67 7.93
N GLY A 218 -3.90 -13.30 6.83
CA GLY A 218 -3.77 -14.75 6.58
C GLY A 218 -2.43 -15.15 5.94
N GLY A 219 -1.73 -14.20 5.33
CA GLY A 219 -0.46 -14.40 4.62
C GLY A 219 0.80 -14.10 5.43
N THR A 220 1.79 -13.48 4.79
CA THR A 220 3.07 -13.09 5.40
C THR A 220 3.24 -11.58 5.44
N VAL A 221 3.57 -11.04 6.63
CA VAL A 221 4.05 -9.68 6.84
C VAL A 221 5.49 -9.77 7.35
N SER A 222 6.43 -9.11 6.66
CA SER A 222 7.83 -9.15 7.05
C SER A 222 8.57 -7.83 6.85
N ASN A 223 9.60 -7.57 7.66
CA ASN A 223 10.46 -6.39 7.53
C ASN A 223 9.66 -5.09 7.36
N SER A 224 8.62 -4.88 8.17
CA SER A 224 7.70 -3.77 7.95
C SER A 224 7.43 -3.01 9.24
N TYR A 225 7.09 -1.74 9.14
CA TYR A 225 6.86 -0.93 10.32
C TYR A 225 5.71 0.06 10.20
N THR A 226 5.25 0.54 11.36
CA THR A 226 4.22 1.57 11.43
C THR A 226 4.56 2.66 12.42
N SER A 227 4.22 3.91 12.08
CA SER A 227 4.29 5.05 12.99
C SER A 227 2.99 5.85 13.06
N GLY A 228 1.98 5.45 12.30
CA GLY A 228 0.68 6.10 12.26
C GLY A 228 -0.23 5.71 13.43
N SER A 229 -1.24 6.53 13.71
CA SER A 229 -2.21 6.28 14.78
C SER A 229 -3.33 5.34 14.34
N VAL A 230 -3.78 4.47 15.24
CA VAL A 230 -4.93 3.58 15.02
C VAL A 230 -6.01 3.85 16.06
N ASN A 231 -7.26 3.94 15.59
CA ASN A 231 -8.43 4.07 16.46
C ASN A 231 -9.53 3.11 16.01
N GLY A 232 -10.00 2.24 16.89
CA GLY A 232 -11.16 1.41 16.60
C GLY A 232 -11.87 0.88 17.83
N SER A 233 -12.80 -0.06 17.63
CA SER A 233 -13.56 -0.66 18.72
C SER A 233 -12.89 -1.95 19.20
N ASP A 234 -12.73 -2.92 18.29
CA ASP A 234 -12.25 -4.26 18.64
C ASP A 234 -11.12 -4.79 17.75
N PHE A 235 -10.28 -5.65 18.33
CA PHE A 235 -9.10 -6.24 17.69
C PHE A 235 -8.22 -5.21 16.96
N VAL A 236 -7.73 -4.24 17.73
CA VAL A 236 -6.94 -3.11 17.25
C VAL A 236 -5.46 -3.37 17.49
N GLY A 237 -4.66 -3.48 16.44
CA GLY A 237 -3.21 -3.65 16.53
C GLY A 237 -2.43 -2.45 16.00
N GLY A 238 -1.31 -2.12 16.64
CA GLY A 238 -0.41 -1.09 16.11
C GLY A 238 0.18 -1.44 14.74
N LEU A 239 0.30 -2.73 14.40
CA LEU A 239 0.76 -3.22 13.09
C LEU A 239 -0.35 -4.01 12.39
N VAL A 240 -0.88 -5.05 13.05
CA VAL A 240 -1.89 -5.98 12.49
C VAL A 240 -3.10 -6.08 13.40
N GLY A 241 -4.31 -5.91 12.86
CA GLY A 241 -5.55 -6.09 13.63
C GLY A 241 -5.74 -7.55 14.06
N ARG A 242 -5.97 -8.44 13.08
CA ARG A 242 -6.04 -9.90 13.27
C ARG A 242 -4.95 -10.62 12.51
N ASN A 243 -4.22 -11.50 13.18
CA ASN A 243 -3.19 -12.34 12.57
C ASN A 243 -3.58 -13.83 12.61
N GLU A 244 -3.66 -14.44 11.43
CA GLU A 244 -3.80 -15.88 11.21
C GLU A 244 -2.56 -16.47 10.51
N GLY A 245 -1.75 -15.61 9.90
CA GLY A 245 -0.52 -15.96 9.18
C GLY A 245 0.77 -15.67 9.96
N THR A 246 1.79 -15.22 9.24
CA THR A 246 3.13 -14.94 9.79
C THR A 246 3.42 -13.45 9.86
N VAL A 247 3.85 -12.98 11.03
CA VAL A 247 4.43 -11.65 11.23
C VAL A 247 5.88 -11.82 11.70
N SER A 248 6.83 -11.26 10.96
CA SER A 248 8.26 -11.40 11.30
C SER A 248 9.07 -10.15 11.07
N LYS A 249 9.99 -9.81 11.98
CA LYS A 249 10.89 -8.65 11.84
C LYS A 249 10.11 -7.35 11.57
N CYS A 250 9.02 -7.15 12.29
CA CYS A 250 8.19 -5.97 12.16
C CYS A 250 8.18 -5.16 13.46
N TYR A 251 7.87 -3.87 13.36
CA TYR A 251 7.66 -3.08 14.56
C TYR A 251 6.57 -2.01 14.43
N SER A 252 5.98 -1.61 15.55
CA SER A 252 5.01 -0.51 15.62
C SER A 252 5.43 0.51 16.66
N MET A 253 5.22 1.79 16.35
CA MET A 253 5.50 2.92 17.26
C MET A 253 4.39 3.98 17.26
N GLY A 254 3.29 3.76 16.56
CA GLY A 254 2.14 4.66 16.56
C GLY A 254 1.16 4.39 17.71
N SER A 255 0.40 5.41 18.10
CA SER A 255 -0.60 5.30 19.18
C SER A 255 -1.75 4.34 18.80
N VAL A 256 -2.16 3.49 19.73
CA VAL A 256 -3.25 2.52 19.52
C VAL A 256 -4.38 2.81 20.51
N ALA A 257 -5.58 3.04 20.00
CA ALA A 257 -6.81 3.19 20.79
C ALA A 257 -7.84 2.13 20.38
N GLY A 258 -8.31 1.34 21.36
CA GLY A 258 -9.34 0.31 21.21
C GLY A 258 -10.09 0.11 22.53
N ASN A 259 -11.29 -0.49 22.48
CA ASN A 259 -12.15 -0.66 23.66
C ASN A 259 -11.94 -2.00 24.38
N GLU A 260 -11.76 -3.10 23.63
CA GLU A 260 -11.70 -4.46 24.21
C GLU A 260 -10.34 -5.13 23.95
N TYR A 261 -10.03 -5.51 22.70
CA TYR A 261 -8.75 -6.14 22.35
C TYR A 261 -7.81 -5.17 21.61
N ALA A 262 -7.08 -4.34 22.37
CA ALA A 262 -6.06 -3.43 21.84
C ALA A 262 -4.64 -3.96 22.13
N GLY A 263 -3.84 -4.16 21.08
CA GLY A 263 -2.46 -4.64 21.17
C GLY A 263 -1.46 -3.67 20.58
N GLY A 264 -0.32 -3.50 21.25
CA GLY A 264 0.74 -2.61 20.77
C GLY A 264 1.27 -3.00 19.38
N LEU A 265 1.33 -4.29 19.07
CA LEU A 265 1.72 -4.81 17.74
C LEU A 265 0.54 -5.51 17.04
N VAL A 266 -0.07 -6.50 17.70
CA VAL A 266 -1.13 -7.35 17.16
C VAL A 266 -2.34 -7.29 18.08
N GLY A 267 -3.52 -6.98 17.53
CA GLY A 267 -4.78 -6.94 18.28
C GLY A 267 -5.25 -8.33 18.70
N GLN A 268 -5.32 -9.26 17.75
CA GLN A 268 -5.61 -10.68 17.97
C GLN A 268 -4.70 -11.57 17.12
N ASN A 269 -4.16 -12.63 17.72
CA ASN A 269 -3.38 -13.65 17.04
C ASN A 269 -4.12 -15.00 17.09
N LEU A 270 -4.85 -15.32 16.03
CA LEU A 270 -5.63 -16.54 15.89
C LEU A 270 -4.80 -17.63 15.20
N TYR A 271 -4.02 -18.36 15.99
CA TYR A 271 -3.12 -19.45 15.54
C TYR A 271 -1.96 -19.03 14.64
N GLY A 272 -1.80 -17.75 14.34
CA GLY A 272 -0.67 -17.21 13.59
C GLY A 272 0.65 -17.22 14.38
N VAL A 273 1.75 -16.92 13.69
CA VAL A 273 3.10 -16.85 14.23
C VAL A 273 3.60 -15.43 14.22
N VAL A 274 3.95 -14.90 15.40
CA VAL A 274 4.62 -13.60 15.54
C VAL A 274 6.02 -13.83 16.07
N SER A 275 7.04 -13.43 15.31
CA SER A 275 8.44 -13.68 15.64
C SER A 275 9.32 -12.45 15.39
N ASN A 276 10.36 -12.25 16.21
CA ASN A 276 11.33 -11.17 16.04
C ASN A 276 10.69 -9.78 15.80
N SER A 277 9.53 -9.52 16.39
CA SER A 277 8.72 -8.32 16.15
C SER A 277 8.41 -7.64 17.46
N VAL A 278 8.43 -6.31 17.47
CA VAL A 278 8.45 -5.50 18.70
C VAL A 278 7.51 -4.30 18.60
N TRP A 279 7.03 -3.78 19.71
CA TRP A 279 6.32 -2.50 19.72
C TRP A 279 6.87 -1.56 20.78
N ASP A 280 6.76 -0.27 20.53
CA ASP A 280 7.07 0.76 21.51
C ASP A 280 5.92 0.89 22.51
N THR A 281 6.14 0.43 23.74
CA THR A 281 5.17 0.44 24.85
C THR A 281 4.83 1.85 25.34
N GLN A 282 5.67 2.85 25.06
CA GLN A 282 5.49 4.22 25.55
C GLN A 282 4.68 5.04 24.54
N THR A 283 5.01 4.95 23.25
CA THR A 283 4.32 5.71 22.20
C THR A 283 2.99 5.07 21.78
N SER A 284 2.89 3.73 21.79
CA SER A 284 1.63 3.05 21.50
C SER A 284 0.55 3.29 22.55
N GLY A 285 0.95 3.57 23.80
CA GLY A 285 0.06 3.58 24.95
C GLY A 285 -0.39 2.18 25.39
N GLN A 286 0.18 1.11 24.82
CA GLN A 286 -0.23 -0.27 25.09
C GLN A 286 0.86 -1.05 25.84
N ALA A 287 0.48 -1.59 27.01
CA ALA A 287 1.34 -2.43 27.82
C ALA A 287 1.43 -3.89 27.31
N THR A 288 0.46 -4.31 26.50
CA THR A 288 0.30 -5.69 26.02
C THR A 288 0.04 -5.75 24.52
N SER A 289 0.21 -6.93 23.96
CA SER A 289 -0.06 -7.26 22.56
C SER A 289 -0.27 -8.78 22.47
N ASP A 290 -1.09 -9.27 21.54
CA ASP A 290 -1.33 -10.72 21.36
C ASP A 290 -0.19 -11.40 20.56
N GLY A 291 0.95 -10.72 20.44
CA GLY A 291 2.15 -11.19 19.79
C GLY A 291 3.25 -10.13 19.79
N GLY A 292 4.50 -10.59 19.65
CA GLY A 292 5.70 -9.75 19.68
C GLY A 292 6.22 -9.49 21.10
N ILE A 293 7.18 -8.57 21.22
CA ILE A 293 7.79 -8.20 22.50
C ILE A 293 7.74 -6.68 22.68
N GLY A 294 7.22 -6.22 23.82
CA GLY A 294 7.16 -4.82 24.16
C GLY A 294 8.55 -4.27 24.50
N LYS A 295 8.86 -3.09 23.97
CA LYS A 295 10.12 -2.38 24.16
C LYS A 295 9.85 -0.93 24.55
N THR A 296 10.78 -0.35 25.29
CA THR A 296 10.79 1.10 25.53
C THR A 296 11.27 1.84 24.29
N THR A 297 10.97 3.13 24.18
CA THR A 297 11.48 3.99 23.11
C THR A 297 13.01 3.95 23.02
N ALA A 298 13.69 3.94 24.16
CA ALA A 298 15.16 3.84 24.20
C ALA A 298 15.64 2.51 23.61
N GLU A 299 15.06 1.37 24.03
CA GLU A 299 15.40 0.07 23.44
C GLU A 299 15.08 -0.01 21.94
N MET A 300 14.03 0.67 21.48
CA MET A 300 13.65 0.70 20.06
C MET A 300 14.61 1.54 19.21
N MET A 301 15.44 2.39 19.81
CA MET A 301 16.48 3.19 19.14
C MET A 301 17.88 2.58 19.31
N ASP A 302 18.01 1.52 20.11
CA ASP A 302 19.25 0.80 20.36
C ASP A 302 19.38 -0.38 19.38
N ILE A 303 20.46 -0.41 18.60
CA ILE A 303 20.72 -1.47 17.62
C ILE A 303 20.80 -2.86 18.24
N ASP A 304 21.23 -2.98 19.50
CA ASP A 304 21.38 -4.27 20.20
C ASP A 304 20.02 -4.98 20.40
N THR A 305 18.91 -4.23 20.40
CA THR A 305 17.56 -4.80 20.42
C THR A 305 17.28 -5.64 19.16
N PHE A 306 17.87 -5.27 18.01
CA PHE A 306 17.52 -5.84 16.70
C PHE A 306 18.53 -6.88 16.23
N THR A 307 19.81 -6.75 16.60
CA THR A 307 20.86 -7.73 16.21
C THR A 307 20.59 -9.12 16.79
N GLY A 308 20.14 -9.21 18.04
CA GLY A 308 19.77 -10.47 18.70
C GLY A 308 18.53 -11.17 18.10
N ALA A 309 17.72 -10.43 17.34
CA ALA A 309 16.50 -10.92 16.69
C ALA A 309 16.71 -11.31 15.21
N THR A 310 17.96 -11.44 14.75
CA THR A 310 18.33 -11.80 13.36
C THR A 310 17.81 -10.84 12.29
N TRP A 311 17.65 -9.56 12.66
CA TRP A 311 17.36 -8.51 11.70
C TRP A 311 18.57 -8.29 10.81
N ASP A 312 18.31 -8.07 9.52
CA ASP A 312 19.35 -7.62 8.58
C ASP A 312 19.50 -6.10 8.72
N ILE A 313 20.25 -5.68 9.73
CA ILE A 313 20.34 -4.28 10.19
C ILE A 313 21.79 -3.82 10.35
N VAL A 314 22.03 -2.53 10.08
CA VAL A 314 23.34 -1.89 10.30
C VAL A 314 23.18 -0.46 10.85
N ALA A 315 24.08 -0.06 11.75
CA ALA A 315 24.19 1.31 12.23
C ALA A 315 24.80 2.21 11.15
N ILE A 316 24.25 3.41 10.98
CA ILE A 316 24.76 4.46 10.09
C ILE A 316 24.83 5.79 10.85
N SER A 317 25.58 6.76 10.31
CA SER A 317 25.90 8.00 11.03
C SER A 317 24.76 9.02 11.05
N ASN A 318 23.96 9.11 9.98
CA ASN A 318 22.87 10.09 9.89
C ASN A 318 21.61 9.47 9.28
N SER A 319 20.44 10.00 9.64
CA SER A 319 19.15 9.53 9.12
C SER A 319 18.94 9.80 7.62
N GLY A 320 19.79 10.63 7.01
CA GLY A 320 19.82 10.85 5.55
C GLY A 320 20.72 9.91 4.77
N ASP A 321 21.56 9.12 5.46
CA ASP A 321 22.42 8.13 4.80
C ASP A 321 21.60 6.85 4.51
N ARG A 322 22.01 6.09 3.50
CA ARG A 322 21.43 4.76 3.20
C ARG A 322 22.55 3.76 2.97
N ASN A 323 22.48 2.62 3.65
CA ASN A 323 23.30 1.45 3.36
C ASN A 323 22.40 0.35 2.81
N THR A 324 22.36 0.26 1.48
CA THR A 324 21.52 -0.69 0.74
C THR A 324 22.04 -2.13 0.77
N GLY A 325 23.18 -2.39 1.44
CA GLY A 325 23.67 -3.74 1.70
C GLY A 325 22.87 -4.49 2.77
N TYR A 326 21.98 -3.78 3.47
CA TYR A 326 21.12 -4.28 4.54
C TYR A 326 19.67 -3.88 4.29
N VAL A 327 18.70 -4.64 4.78
CA VAL A 327 17.27 -4.26 4.75
C VAL A 327 17.01 -3.04 5.63
N TRP A 328 17.58 -3.02 6.84
CA TRP A 328 17.37 -1.98 7.83
C TRP A 328 18.62 -1.16 8.08
N ASN A 329 18.44 0.13 8.27
CA ASN A 329 19.45 1.03 8.80
C ASN A 329 18.94 1.64 10.11
N ILE A 330 19.84 2.04 10.99
CA ILE A 330 19.50 2.72 12.26
C ILE A 330 20.57 3.76 12.58
N VAL A 331 20.15 4.89 13.15
CA VAL A 331 21.09 5.81 13.81
C VAL A 331 20.99 5.51 15.30
N ASP A 332 21.98 4.78 15.79
CA ASP A 332 22.00 4.23 17.15
C ASP A 332 21.78 5.31 18.21
N ASP A 333 20.92 5.03 19.19
CA ASP A 333 20.47 5.95 20.26
C ASP A 333 19.77 7.24 19.78
N VAL A 334 19.46 7.37 18.48
CA VAL A 334 18.92 8.61 17.87
C VAL A 334 17.60 8.39 17.15
N ALA A 335 17.46 7.29 16.41
CA ALA A 335 16.28 7.04 15.58
C ALA A 335 15.89 5.56 15.60
N TYR A 336 14.60 5.30 15.39
CA TYR A 336 14.08 3.95 15.13
C TYR A 336 14.72 3.36 13.85
N PRO A 337 14.77 2.02 13.70
CA PRO A 337 15.20 1.40 12.45
C PRO A 337 14.36 1.86 11.26
N PHE A 338 14.98 2.13 10.13
CA PHE A 338 14.29 2.48 8.90
C PHE A 338 14.75 1.64 7.72
N LEU A 339 13.89 1.51 6.72
CA LEU A 339 14.17 0.68 5.56
C LEU A 339 15.21 1.35 4.66
N SER A 340 16.18 0.59 4.15
CA SER A 340 17.29 1.13 3.36
C SER A 340 16.88 1.71 2.00
N TRP A 341 15.68 1.38 1.51
CA TRP A 341 15.11 1.95 0.29
C TRP A 341 14.22 3.18 0.56
N GLN A 342 13.84 3.45 1.81
CA GLN A 342 12.84 4.49 2.08
C GLN A 342 13.36 5.89 1.71
N PRO A 343 12.48 6.81 1.26
CA PRO A 343 12.85 8.19 0.93
C PRO A 343 13.60 8.91 2.08
N VAL A 344 14.49 9.84 1.72
CA VAL A 344 15.24 10.70 2.66
C VAL A 344 14.53 12.01 2.89
#